data_AF-A0A942DHM5-F1
#
_entry.id   AF-A0A942DHM5-F1
#
_cell.length_a   1.000
_cell.length_b   1.000
_cell.length_c   1.000
_cell.angle_alpha   90.00
_cell.angle_beta   90.00
_cell.angle_gamma   90.00
#
_symmetry.space_group_name_H-M   'P 1'
#
loop_
_entity.id
_entity.type
_entity.pdbx_description
1 polymer ?
#
loop_
_entity_poly.entity_id
_entity_poly.type
_entity_poly.pdbx_seq_one_letter_code
_entity_poly.pdbx_strand_id
1 'polypeptide(L)' 'MANKASKSSGKRGERGFAAMDPAQQKSIASKGGQAVSQNREHMSLIGKKGGEAVSQNREHMSAIGRKGGEAGGKTSR' A
#
# COMPACT_ATOMS: atom_id res chain seq x y z
N MET A 1 -44.11 19.46 20.63
CA MET A 1 -43.91 18.37 19.66
C MET A 1 -42.41 18.09 19.57
N ALA A 2 -41.95 16.95 20.08
CA ALA A 2 -40.55 16.55 20.06
C ALA A 2 -40.19 16.00 18.68
N ASN A 3 -39.19 16.58 18.00
CA ASN A 3 -38.66 15.99 16.77
C ASN A 3 -37.53 15.01 17.12
N LYS A 4 -37.87 13.73 16.95
CA LYS A 4 -37.05 12.56 17.29
C LYS A 4 -36.09 12.28 16.13
N ALA A 5 -34.80 12.26 16.46
CA ALA A 5 -33.74 11.47 15.85
C ALA A 5 -33.81 11.17 14.33
N SER A 6 -32.91 11.79 13.57
CA SER A 6 -32.28 11.17 12.41
C SER A 6 -30.77 11.16 12.64
N LYS A 7 -30.29 10.17 13.42
CA LYS A 7 -28.90 9.74 13.32
C LYS A 7 -28.79 9.02 11.98
N SER A 8 -28.48 9.73 10.90
CA SER A 8 -27.97 9.09 9.69
C SER A 8 -26.51 8.67 9.95
N SER A 9 -26.36 7.54 10.64
CA SER A 9 -25.12 6.76 10.60
C SER A 9 -24.98 6.11 9.21
N GLY A 10 -25.02 6.93 8.16
CA GLY A 10 -24.67 6.51 6.83
C GLY A 10 -23.17 6.28 6.83
N LYS A 11 -22.73 5.02 6.72
CA LYS A 11 -21.43 4.70 6.15
C LYS A 11 -21.22 5.69 5.01
N ARG A 12 -20.24 6.58 5.10
CA ARG A 12 -19.84 7.42 3.96
C ARG A 12 -19.57 6.42 2.85
N GLY A 13 -20.50 6.29 1.89
CA GLY A 13 -20.43 5.29 0.85
C GLY A 13 -19.04 5.35 0.25
N GLU A 14 -18.45 4.19 0.00
CA GLU A 14 -17.17 4.12 -0.69
C GLU A 14 -17.32 4.97 -1.96
N ARG A 15 -16.47 5.99 -2.08
CA ARG A 15 -16.48 6.97 -3.18
C ARG A 15 -15.10 6.99 -3.81
N GLY A 16 -15.05 7.37 -5.09
CA GLY A 16 -13.79 7.42 -5.84
C GLY A 16 -13.24 6.01 -6.08
N PHE A 17 -11.92 5.86 -6.02
CA PHE A 17 -11.23 4.62 -6.35
C PHE A 17 -11.70 3.39 -5.57
N ALA A 18 -12.11 3.58 -4.31
CA ALA A 18 -12.61 2.51 -3.45
C ALA A 18 -14.04 2.05 -3.81
N ALA A 19 -14.79 2.86 -4.57
CA ALA A 19 -16.15 2.55 -5.02
C ALA A 19 -16.19 1.77 -6.34
N MET A 20 -15.06 1.67 -7.03
CA MET A 20 -14.97 1.05 -8.35
C MET A 20 -15.03 -0.47 -8.26
N ASP A 21 -15.40 -1.11 -9.36
CA ASP A 21 -15.28 -2.55 -9.49
C ASP A 21 -13.82 -3.01 -9.28
N PRO A 22 -13.57 -4.13 -8.58
CA PRO A 22 -12.21 -4.61 -8.31
C PRO A 22 -11.35 -4.80 -9.56
N ALA A 23 -11.92 -5.20 -10.70
CA ALA A 23 -11.16 -5.35 -11.95
C ALA A 23 -10.74 -3.97 -12.51
N GLN A 24 -11.62 -2.98 -12.41
CA GLN A 24 -11.29 -1.59 -12.79
C GLN A 24 -10.24 -1.00 -11.85
N GLN A 25 -10.39 -1.22 -10.54
CA GLN A 25 -9.44 -0.80 -9.52
C GLN A 25 -8.05 -1.37 -9.80
N LYS A 26 -7.96 -2.67 -10.09
CA LYS A 26 -6.71 -3.34 -10.43
C LYS A 26 -6.10 -2.80 -11.72
N SER A 27 -6.91 -2.56 -12.75
CA SER A 27 -6.43 -2.01 -14.03
C SER A 27 -5.81 -0.62 -13.83
N ILE A 28 -6.50 0.25 -13.10
CA ILE A 28 -6.03 1.60 -12.80
C ILE A 28 -4.77 1.57 -11.93
N ALA A 29 -4.74 0.76 -10.87
CA ALA A 29 -3.54 0.58 -10.04
C ALA A 29 -2.34 0.07 -10.86
N SER A 30 -2.58 -0.91 -11.74
CA SER A 30 -1.54 -1.47 -12.62
C SER A 30 -1.00 -0.43 -13.58
N LYS A 31 -1.87 0.35 -14.23
CA LYS A 31 -1.47 1.44 -15.14
C LYS A 31 -0.69 2.54 -14.42
N GLY A 32 -1.13 2.92 -13.23
CA GLY A 32 -0.41 3.88 -12.38
C GLY A 32 0.98 3.36 -12.01
N GLY A 33 1.08 2.12 -11.54
CA GLY A 33 2.36 1.48 -11.23
C GLY A 33 3.29 1.42 -12.45
N GLN A 34 2.77 1.02 -13.62
CA GLN A 34 3.53 1.01 -14.87
C GLN A 34 4.07 2.40 -15.21
N ALA A 35 3.22 3.43 -15.20
CA ALA A 35 3.63 4.79 -15.53
C ALA A 35 4.77 5.30 -14.63
N VAL A 36 4.69 5.09 -13.31
CA VAL A 36 5.76 5.52 -12.41
C VAL A 36 7.03 4.66 -12.59
N SER A 37 6.87 3.34 -12.84
CA SER A 37 7.99 2.39 -12.94
C SER A 37 8.82 2.47 -14.23
N GLN A 38 8.39 3.25 -15.22
CA GLN A 38 9.13 3.42 -16.48
C GLN A 38 10.54 3.99 -16.25
N ASN A 39 10.71 4.85 -15.25
CA ASN A 39 12.01 5.39 -14.89
C ASN A 39 12.65 4.56 -13.75
N ARG A 40 13.61 3.71 -14.12
CA ARG A 40 14.35 2.86 -13.18
C ARG A 40 15.20 3.65 -12.19
N GLU A 41 15.81 4.76 -12.62
CA GLU A 41 16.63 5.60 -11.73
C GLU A 41 15.75 6.26 -10.67
N HIS A 42 14.60 6.79 -11.08
CA HIS A 42 13.61 7.37 -10.17
C HIS A 42 13.10 6.33 -9.15
N MET A 43 12.83 5.09 -9.60
CA MET A 43 12.45 4.01 -8.69
C MET A 43 13.56 3.63 -7.71
N SER A 44 14.80 3.59 -8.18
CA SER A 44 15.97 3.36 -7.33
C SER A 44 16.11 4.43 -6.25
N LEU A 45 15.93 5.71 -6.61
CA LEU A 45 15.96 6.84 -5.67
C LEU A 45 14.83 6.77 -4.64
N ILE A 46 13.61 6.42 -5.06
CA ILE A 46 12.48 6.21 -4.13
C ILE A 46 12.80 5.08 -3.15
N GLY A 47 13.29 3.95 -3.65
CA GLY A 47 13.68 2.80 -2.82
C GLY A 47 14.77 3.16 -1.82
N LYS A 48 15.80 3.89 -2.28
CA LYS A 48 16.89 4.37 -1.43
C LYS A 48 16.38 5.30 -0.32
N LYS A 49 15.58 6.31 -0.67
CA LYS A 49 15.02 7.26 0.31
C LYS A 49 14.09 6.59 1.31
N GLY A 50 13.27 5.64 0.86
CA GLY A 50 12.43 4.82 1.75
C GLY A 50 13.26 3.96 2.69
N GLY A 51 14.34 3.36 2.18
CA GLY A 51 15.31 2.61 2.98
C GLY A 51 16.01 3.48 4.03
N GLU A 52 16.47 4.67 3.64
CA GLU A 52 17.09 5.65 4.55
C GLU A 52 16.15 6.11 5.67
N ALA A 53 14.86 6.28 5.37
CA ALA A 53 13.87 6.66 6.37
C ALA A 53 13.63 5.55 7.42
N VAL A 54 13.77 4.28 7.03
CA VAL A 54 13.46 3.13 7.89
C VAL A 54 14.72 2.54 8.54
N SER A 55 15.90 2.78 7.99
CA SER A 55 17.18 2.18 8.41
C SER A 55 17.76 2.73 9.72
N GLN A 56 17.13 3.74 10.32
CA GLN A 56 17.61 4.36 11.55
C GLN A 56 17.61 3.40 12.76
N ASN A 57 16.78 2.35 12.74
CA ASN A 57 16.73 1.35 13.81
C ASN A 57 17.29 -0.01 13.33
N ARG A 58 18.43 -0.40 13.91
CA ARG A 58 19.12 -1.66 13.62
C ARG A 58 18.30 -2.91 13.95
N GLU A 59 17.61 -2.93 15.09
CA GLU A 59 16.79 -4.07 15.52
C GLU A 59 15.59 -4.27 14.57
N HIS A 60 14.98 -3.17 14.15
CA HIS A 60 13.90 -3.18 13.16
C HIS A 60 14.37 -3.74 11.82
N MET A 61 15.54 -3.30 11.33
CA MET A 61 16.11 -3.81 10.08
C MET A 61 16.45 -5.30 10.16
N SER A 62 17.00 -5.76 11.28
CA SER A 62 17.25 -7.19 11.51
C SER A 62 15.96 -8.01 11.54
N ALA A 63 14.87 -7.48 12.12
CA ALA A 63 13.56 -8.14 12.10
C ALA A 63 12.97 -8.24 10.70
N ILE A 64 13.06 -7.17 9.89
CA ILE A 64 12.65 -7.18 8.48
C ILE A 64 13.47 -8.21 7.68
N GLY A 65 14.80 -8.22 7.83
CA GLY A 65 15.68 -9.15 7.13
C GLY A 65 15.38 -10.61 7.45
N ARG A 66 15.18 -10.92 8.74
CA ARG A 66 14.78 -12.27 9.19
C ARG A 66 13.44 -12.69 8.57
N LYS A 67 12.42 -11.83 8.63
CA LYS A 67 11.10 -12.11 8.03
C LYS A 67 11.19 -12.31 6.51
N GLY A 68 12.03 -11.53 5.83
CA GLY A 68 12.29 -11.67 4.40
C GLY A 68 12.95 -13.01 4.05
N GLY A 69 13.97 -13.41 4.82
CA GLY A 69 14.64 -14.71 4.67
C GLY A 69 13.71 -15.90 4.91
N GLU A 70 12.85 -15.82 5.93
CA GLU A 70 11.83 -16.84 6.23
C GLU A 70 10.77 -16.96 5.12
N ALA A 71 10.42 -15.86 4.44
CA ALA A 71 9.48 -15.88 3.33
C ALA A 71 10.12 -16.44 2.05
N GLY A 72 11.36 -16.04 1.74
CA GLY A 72 12.10 -16.53 0.57
C GLY A 72 12.50 -18.01 0.69
N GLY A 73 12.86 -18.46 1.88
CA GLY A 73 13.23 -19.86 2.14
C GLY A 73 12.06 -20.85 1.99
N LYS A 74 10.80 -20.40 2.08
CA LYS A 74 9.62 -21.26 1.92
C LYS A 74 9.25 -21.56 0.47
N THR A 75 9.73 -20.76 -0.48
CA THR A 75 9.48 -20.94 -1.92
C THR A 75 10.56 -21.82 -2.60
N SER A 76 11.66 -22.12 -1.91
CA SER A 76 12.65 -23.10 -2.37
C SER A 76 12.22 -24.53 -2.02
N ARG A 77 11.26 -25.08 -2.78
CA ARG A 77 11.05 -26.53 -2.92
C ARG A 77 10.68 -26.86 -4.35
#